data_AF-A0A970D8Q6-F1
#
_entry.id   AF-A0A970D8Q6-F1
#
_cell.length_a   1.000
_cell.length_b   1.000
_cell.length_c   1.000
_cell.angle_alpha   90.00
_cell.angle_beta   90.00
_cell.angle_gamma   90.00
#
_symmetry.space_group_name_H-M   'P 1'
#
loop_
_entity.id
_entity.type
_entity.pdbx_description
1 polymer ?
#
loop_
_entity_poly.entity_id
_entity_poly.type
_entity_poly.pdbx_seq_one_letter_code
_entity_poly.pdbx_strand_id
1 'polypeptide(L)'
;MAKVFTVDVAKCNGCYTCVTVCKDEHVDNDWTPYAKPQPEIGQFWVKVKDYVEGTVPKVKSHYIAEFCNHCERPACLKACTVGAIEKREDGLVLINPEKCTGCDACLEACPYDAIYKNNDLNICQKCTGCAHLLDAGEKLPRCVEACPTDALWFGEESELQDFIIGSTVRKSETGTGPKVFYRNIPGKFIAGTIFDPDEQEVIIGATVRATNGGKMWEVLTDDFGDFWIKDLAQGIYDVVIEAEGYEYKTFKAVDVRTSVNLGDIAMTKKKD
;
A
#
# COMPACT_ATOMS: atom_id res chain seq x y z
N MET A 1 -10.42 4.21 -24.24
CA MET A 1 -9.13 4.40 -23.54
C MET A 1 -9.27 3.74 -22.18
N ALA A 2 -8.21 3.14 -21.63
CA ALA A 2 -8.34 2.33 -20.43
C ALA A 2 -8.30 3.23 -19.17
N LYS A 3 -9.31 3.10 -18.32
CA LYS A 3 -9.35 3.71 -17.00
C LYS A 3 -8.42 2.98 -16.05
N VAL A 4 -7.74 3.75 -15.20
CA VAL A 4 -6.80 3.23 -14.20
C VAL A 4 -7.02 3.93 -12.87
N PHE A 5 -6.60 3.25 -11.79
CA PHE A 5 -6.49 3.86 -10.48
C PHE A 5 -5.03 4.06 -10.11
N THR A 6 -4.75 5.11 -9.36
CA THR A 6 -3.45 5.27 -8.71
C THR A 6 -3.62 5.49 -7.21
N VAL A 7 -2.62 5.03 -6.44
CA VAL A 7 -2.58 5.07 -4.99
C VAL A 7 -1.22 5.62 -4.56
N ASP A 8 -1.20 6.84 -4.00
CA ASP A 8 -0.03 7.43 -3.38
C ASP A 8 0.00 7.09 -1.88
N VAL A 9 0.82 6.10 -1.53
CA VAL A 9 0.88 5.56 -0.17
C VAL A 9 1.43 6.58 0.83
N ALA A 10 2.26 7.55 0.38
CA ALA A 10 2.79 8.59 1.24
C ALA A 10 1.73 9.62 1.68
N LYS A 11 0.61 9.72 0.94
CA LYS A 11 -0.50 10.64 1.27
C LYS A 11 -1.63 9.98 2.05
N CYS A 12 -1.70 8.64 2.07
CA CYS A 12 -2.76 7.94 2.77
C CYS A 12 -2.56 8.04 4.28
N ASN A 13 -3.51 8.66 4.98
CA ASN A 13 -3.47 8.83 6.44
C ASN A 13 -4.28 7.77 7.20
N GLY A 14 -4.86 6.78 6.50
CA GLY A 14 -5.66 5.74 7.14
C GLY A 14 -6.98 6.25 7.74
N CYS A 15 -7.64 7.24 7.12
CA CYS A 15 -8.94 7.75 7.61
C CYS A 15 -10.15 6.84 7.32
N TYR A 16 -10.00 5.81 6.48
CA TYR A 16 -11.07 4.89 6.08
C TYR A 16 -12.29 5.54 5.38
N THR A 17 -12.22 6.82 4.98
CA THR A 17 -13.31 7.50 4.24
C THR A 17 -13.68 6.74 2.96
N CYS A 18 -12.69 6.26 2.21
CA CYS A 18 -12.91 5.47 1.00
C CYS A 18 -13.75 4.20 1.24
N VAL A 19 -13.59 3.56 2.40
CA VAL A 19 -14.38 2.39 2.81
C VAL A 19 -15.80 2.81 3.14
N THR A 20 -15.94 3.88 3.91
CA THR A 20 -17.24 4.41 4.36
C THR A 20 -18.11 4.84 3.18
N VAL A 21 -17.57 5.61 2.23
CA VAL A 21 -18.36 6.06 1.06
C VAL A 21 -18.66 4.95 0.07
N CYS A 22 -17.83 3.90 0.02
CA CYS A 22 -18.16 2.72 -0.78
C CYS A 22 -19.34 1.97 -0.16
N LYS A 23 -19.43 1.93 1.17
CA LYS A 23 -20.58 1.40 1.89
C LYS A 23 -21.81 2.28 1.69
N ASP A 24 -21.69 3.59 1.86
CA ASP A 24 -22.77 4.55 1.62
C ASP A 24 -23.38 4.39 0.21
N GLU A 25 -22.53 4.24 -0.81
CA GLU A 25 -22.97 4.08 -2.19
C GLU A 25 -23.63 2.73 -2.49
N HIS A 26 -23.24 1.64 -1.81
CA HIS A 26 -23.61 0.28 -2.22
C HIS A 26 -24.38 -0.53 -1.19
N VAL A 27 -24.36 -0.17 0.09
CA VAL A 27 -25.24 -0.76 1.11
C VAL A 27 -26.64 -0.24 0.86
N ASP A 28 -27.61 -1.15 0.83
CA ASP A 28 -29.04 -0.90 0.56
C ASP A 28 -29.40 -0.27 -0.81
N ASN A 29 -28.41 0.02 -1.65
CA ASN A 29 -28.60 0.56 -2.99
C ASN A 29 -28.43 -0.52 -4.06
N ASP A 30 -29.49 -0.78 -4.85
CA ASP A 30 -29.47 -1.71 -5.98
C ASP A 30 -29.15 -0.96 -7.27
N TRP A 31 -28.01 -1.32 -7.87
CA TRP A 31 -27.50 -0.74 -9.11
C TRP A 31 -27.54 -1.73 -10.27
N THR A 32 -28.47 -2.69 -10.29
CA THR A 32 -28.60 -3.65 -11.39
C THR A 32 -28.68 -2.91 -12.74
N PRO A 33 -27.85 -3.27 -13.76
CA PRO A 33 -27.05 -4.50 -13.85
C PRO A 33 -25.60 -4.40 -13.33
N TYR A 34 -25.16 -3.27 -12.77
CA TYR A 34 -23.78 -3.07 -12.29
C TYR A 34 -23.47 -3.85 -11.02
N ALA A 35 -24.38 -3.80 -10.04
CA ALA A 35 -24.23 -4.48 -8.76
C ALA A 35 -25.56 -4.58 -8.02
N LYS A 36 -25.72 -5.68 -7.27
CA LYS A 36 -26.71 -5.77 -6.19
C LYS A 36 -26.17 -5.13 -4.91
N PRO A 37 -27.03 -4.82 -3.92
CA PRO A 37 -26.60 -4.23 -2.66
C PRO A 37 -25.45 -5.01 -2.00
N GLN A 38 -24.47 -4.27 -1.49
CA GLN A 38 -23.38 -4.79 -0.69
C GLN A 38 -23.89 -5.05 0.75
N PRO A 39 -23.51 -6.17 1.39
CA PRO A 39 -23.79 -6.36 2.81
C PRO A 39 -23.12 -5.28 3.68
N GLU A 40 -23.76 -4.90 4.78
CA GLU A 40 -23.24 -3.90 5.72
C GLU A 40 -21.87 -4.31 6.30
N ILE A 41 -21.67 -5.59 6.62
CA ILE A 41 -20.43 -6.14 7.17
C ILE A 41 -19.86 -7.29 6.31
N GLY A 42 -18.61 -7.68 6.55
CA GLY A 42 -17.98 -8.86 5.94
C GLY A 42 -17.46 -8.67 4.51
N GLN A 43 -17.99 -7.73 3.73
CA GLN A 43 -17.48 -7.37 2.41
C GLN A 43 -16.88 -5.97 2.38
N PHE A 44 -15.69 -5.83 1.81
CA PHE A 44 -14.99 -4.54 1.69
C PHE A 44 -14.48 -4.37 0.25
N TRP A 45 -15.29 -3.80 -0.63
CA TRP A 45 -14.93 -3.64 -2.04
C TRP A 45 -13.72 -2.73 -2.24
N VAL A 46 -13.50 -1.80 -1.31
CA VAL A 46 -12.21 -1.20 -0.98
C VAL A 46 -11.87 -1.50 0.48
N LYS A 47 -10.63 -1.88 0.72
CA LYS A 47 -10.02 -2.13 2.04
C LYS A 47 -8.90 -1.12 2.26
N VAL A 48 -8.65 -0.74 3.49
CA VAL A 48 -7.37 -0.12 3.89
C VAL A 48 -6.62 -1.14 4.71
N LYS A 49 -5.35 -1.39 4.36
CA LYS A 49 -4.45 -2.24 5.11
C LYS A 49 -3.39 -1.40 5.81
N ASP A 50 -3.19 -1.72 7.08
CA ASP A 50 -2.25 -1.05 7.95
C ASP A 50 -0.95 -1.84 7.97
N TYR A 51 0.16 -1.14 7.75
CA TYR A 51 1.51 -1.70 7.79
C TYR A 51 2.28 -0.97 8.87
N VAL A 52 2.60 -1.67 9.96
CA VAL A 52 3.37 -1.15 11.09
C VAL A 52 4.74 -1.82 11.09
N GLU A 53 5.79 -1.00 11.19
CA GLU A 53 7.18 -1.42 11.09
C GLU A 53 8.01 -0.82 12.23
N GLY A 54 9.02 -1.57 12.68
CA GLY A 54 9.87 -1.21 13.80
C GLY A 54 9.30 -1.62 15.16
N THR A 55 9.89 -1.08 16.22
CA THR A 55 9.51 -1.35 17.61
C THR A 55 9.62 -0.07 18.43
N VAL A 56 8.83 0.04 19.50
CA VAL A 56 8.85 1.24 20.38
C VAL A 56 10.27 1.52 20.87
N PRO A 57 10.77 2.78 20.82
CA PRO A 57 10.07 3.99 20.35
C PRO A 57 10.19 4.29 18.84
N LYS A 58 10.96 3.52 18.06
CA LYS A 58 11.16 3.76 16.62
C LYS A 58 10.16 2.97 15.77
N VAL A 59 8.96 3.53 15.62
CA VAL A 59 7.87 2.93 14.84
C VAL A 59 7.49 3.83 13.66
N LYS A 60 7.19 3.22 12.50
CA LYS A 60 6.52 3.88 11.38
C LYS A 60 5.30 3.06 10.96
N SER A 61 4.26 3.75 10.51
CA SER A 61 3.08 3.13 9.92
C SER A 61 2.77 3.76 8.57
N HIS A 62 2.27 2.96 7.64
CA HIS A 62 1.68 3.43 6.39
C HIS A 62 0.43 2.61 6.05
N TYR A 63 -0.37 3.14 5.14
CA TYR A 63 -1.70 2.61 4.84
C TYR A 63 -1.84 2.40 3.34
N ILE A 64 -2.30 1.23 2.92
CA ILE A 64 -2.52 0.92 1.50
C ILE A 64 -4.00 0.63 1.28
N ALA A 65 -4.64 1.44 0.43
CA ALA A 65 -5.97 1.15 -0.06
C ALA A 65 -5.90 0.04 -1.12
N GLU A 66 -6.57 -1.09 -0.89
CA GLU A 66 -6.63 -2.23 -1.79
C GLU A 66 -8.07 -2.47 -2.27
N PHE A 67 -8.24 -2.63 -3.57
CA PHE A 67 -9.54 -2.94 -4.21
C PHE A 67 -9.31 -3.79 -5.48
N CYS A 68 -10.37 -4.07 -6.24
CA CYS A 68 -10.26 -4.78 -7.52
C CYS A 68 -9.23 -4.12 -8.43
N ASN A 69 -8.30 -4.92 -8.95
CA ASN A 69 -7.24 -4.41 -9.82
C ASN A 69 -7.69 -4.11 -11.26
N HIS A 70 -8.95 -4.41 -11.62
CA HIS A 70 -9.52 -4.30 -12.96
C HIS A 70 -8.52 -4.70 -14.06
N CYS A 71 -7.95 -5.89 -13.89
CA CYS A 71 -6.74 -6.31 -14.59
C CYS A 71 -6.92 -6.33 -16.12
N GLU A 72 -5.83 -6.13 -16.84
CA GLU A 72 -5.79 -6.21 -18.29
C GLU A 72 -6.22 -7.60 -18.80
N ARG A 73 -5.75 -8.65 -18.12
CA ARG A 73 -6.07 -10.06 -18.36
C ARG A 73 -6.67 -10.65 -17.07
N PRO A 74 -7.98 -10.46 -16.82
CA PRO A 74 -8.58 -10.88 -15.55
C PRO A 74 -8.63 -12.41 -15.45
N ALA A 75 -7.96 -12.97 -14.45
CA ALA A 75 -8.03 -14.41 -14.18
C ALA A 75 -9.45 -14.86 -13.81
N CYS A 76 -10.19 -14.02 -13.07
CA CYS A 76 -11.59 -14.27 -12.71
C CYS A 76 -12.52 -14.37 -13.93
N LEU A 77 -12.27 -13.60 -15.00
CA LEU A 77 -13.06 -13.67 -16.23
C LEU A 77 -12.91 -15.05 -16.89
N LYS A 78 -11.68 -15.56 -16.99
CA LYS A 78 -11.41 -16.90 -17.54
C LYS A 78 -12.05 -18.02 -16.70
N ALA A 79 -12.16 -17.83 -15.39
CA ALA A 79 -12.75 -18.81 -14.49
C ALA A 79 -14.29 -18.84 -14.54
N CYS A 80 -14.94 -17.80 -15.07
CA CYS A 80 -16.40 -17.70 -15.09
C CYS A 80 -17.01 -18.44 -16.30
N THR A 81 -17.51 -19.65 -16.09
CA THR A 81 -18.09 -20.49 -17.16
C THR A 81 -19.47 -20.04 -17.62
N VAL A 82 -20.17 -19.23 -16.83
CA VAL A 82 -21.53 -18.71 -17.14
C VAL A 82 -21.51 -17.33 -17.80
N GLY A 83 -20.33 -16.75 -18.05
CA GLY A 83 -20.21 -15.44 -18.70
C GLY A 83 -20.76 -14.28 -17.89
N ALA A 84 -20.73 -14.38 -16.55
CA ALA A 84 -21.15 -13.31 -15.65
C ALA A 84 -20.09 -12.22 -15.45
N ILE A 85 -18.82 -12.49 -15.78
CA ILE A 85 -17.73 -11.53 -15.63
C ILE A 85 -17.33 -10.99 -17.00
N GLU A 86 -17.35 -9.67 -17.15
CA GLU A 86 -17.00 -8.99 -18.40
C GLU A 86 -15.99 -7.87 -18.15
N LYS A 87 -15.15 -7.59 -19.17
CA LYS A 87 -14.27 -6.43 -19.19
C LYS A 87 -14.88 -5.42 -20.16
N ARG A 88 -15.19 -4.23 -19.67
CA ARG A 88 -15.71 -3.11 -20.45
C ARG A 88 -14.64 -2.53 -21.37
N GLU A 89 -15.07 -1.73 -22.35
CA GLU A 89 -14.18 -1.01 -23.27
C GLU A 89 -13.27 -0.01 -22.54
N ASP A 90 -13.75 0.56 -21.43
CA ASP A 90 -12.99 1.43 -20.52
C ASP A 90 -12.03 0.66 -19.60
N GLY A 91 -11.97 -0.66 -19.69
CA GLY A 91 -11.07 -1.51 -18.90
C GLY A 91 -11.63 -1.98 -17.56
N LEU A 92 -12.76 -1.45 -17.07
CA LEU A 92 -13.36 -1.92 -15.84
C LEU A 92 -13.91 -3.34 -16.00
N VAL A 93 -13.39 -4.27 -15.20
CA VAL A 93 -13.94 -5.62 -15.05
C VAL A 93 -15.17 -5.59 -14.14
N LEU A 94 -16.33 -6.10 -14.55
CA LEU A 94 -17.58 -6.15 -13.79
C LEU A 94 -18.08 -7.59 -13.59
N ILE A 95 -18.93 -7.80 -12.59
CA ILE A 95 -19.70 -9.05 -12.41
C ILE A 95 -21.17 -8.68 -12.57
N ASN A 96 -21.82 -9.20 -13.62
CA ASN A 96 -23.25 -9.07 -13.82
C ASN A 96 -23.97 -9.94 -12.77
N PRO A 97 -24.74 -9.35 -11.84
CA PRO A 97 -25.37 -10.08 -10.75
C PRO A 97 -26.53 -10.97 -11.22
N GLU A 98 -27.16 -10.68 -12.37
CA GLU A 98 -28.26 -11.49 -12.91
C GLU A 98 -27.78 -12.78 -13.59
N LYS A 99 -26.54 -12.77 -14.10
CA LYS A 99 -25.90 -13.96 -14.69
C LYS A 99 -25.12 -14.79 -13.68
N CYS A 100 -24.73 -14.20 -12.55
CA CYS A 100 -23.89 -14.85 -11.56
C CYS A 100 -24.66 -15.99 -10.88
N THR A 101 -24.09 -17.20 -10.88
CA THR A 101 -24.67 -18.37 -10.21
C THR A 101 -24.11 -18.59 -8.80
N GLY A 102 -23.13 -17.78 -8.38
CA GLY A 102 -22.48 -17.93 -7.10
C GLY A 102 -21.63 -19.21 -6.97
N CYS A 103 -21.01 -19.68 -8.05
CA CYS A 103 -20.20 -20.91 -8.05
C CYS A 103 -18.79 -20.77 -7.44
N ASP A 104 -18.44 -19.58 -6.94
CA ASP A 104 -17.19 -19.24 -6.24
C ASP A 104 -15.86 -19.42 -7.01
N ALA A 105 -15.88 -19.97 -8.22
CA ALA A 105 -14.67 -20.18 -9.04
C ALA A 105 -13.85 -18.89 -9.27
N CYS A 106 -14.51 -17.73 -9.34
CA CYS A 106 -13.83 -16.45 -9.49
C CYS A 106 -13.11 -15.97 -8.22
N LEU A 107 -13.52 -16.41 -7.02
CA LEU A 107 -12.86 -16.08 -5.76
C LEU A 107 -11.47 -16.73 -5.74
N GLU A 108 -11.40 -18.03 -6.02
CA GLU A 108 -10.14 -18.79 -6.08
C GLU A 108 -9.21 -18.28 -7.18
N ALA A 109 -9.77 -17.87 -8.32
CA ALA A 109 -9.00 -17.38 -9.44
C ALA A 109 -8.44 -15.96 -9.24
N CYS A 110 -9.00 -15.16 -8.33
CA CYS A 110 -8.56 -13.78 -8.11
C CYS A 110 -7.30 -13.79 -7.23
N PRO A 111 -6.11 -13.44 -7.75
CA PRO A 111 -4.91 -13.47 -6.92
C PRO A 111 -4.89 -12.33 -5.88
N TYR A 112 -5.87 -11.42 -5.87
CA TYR A 112 -5.85 -10.21 -5.05
C TYR A 112 -6.82 -10.23 -3.86
N ASP A 113 -7.58 -11.32 -3.70
CA ASP A 113 -8.62 -11.45 -2.67
C ASP A 113 -9.64 -10.30 -2.73
N ALA A 114 -9.96 -9.87 -3.95
CA ALA A 114 -10.80 -8.70 -4.23
C ALA A 114 -12.27 -9.05 -4.52
N ILE A 115 -12.60 -10.34 -4.60
CA ILE A 115 -13.97 -10.85 -4.85
C ILE A 115 -14.48 -11.51 -3.58
N TYR A 116 -15.74 -11.23 -3.26
CA TYR A 116 -16.45 -11.75 -2.10
C TYR A 116 -17.65 -12.57 -2.54
N LYS A 117 -18.02 -13.55 -1.72
CA LYS A 117 -19.30 -14.21 -1.80
C LYS A 117 -20.34 -13.43 -1.00
N ASN A 118 -21.47 -13.13 -1.63
CA ASN A 118 -22.70 -12.76 -0.94
C ASN A 118 -23.55 -14.03 -0.79
N ASN A 119 -23.67 -14.52 0.45
CA ASN A 119 -24.41 -15.75 0.73
C ASN A 119 -25.92 -15.54 0.61
N ASP A 120 -26.43 -14.39 1.04
CA ASP A 120 -27.87 -14.09 1.06
C ASP A 120 -28.44 -13.99 -0.36
N LEU A 121 -27.67 -13.40 -1.27
CA LEU A 121 -28.04 -13.25 -2.69
C LEU A 121 -27.54 -14.40 -3.57
N ASN A 122 -26.70 -15.30 -3.01
CA ASN A 122 -26.00 -16.35 -3.74
C ASN A 122 -25.25 -15.85 -5.01
N ILE A 123 -24.53 -14.73 -4.90
CA ILE A 123 -23.73 -14.14 -6.00
C ILE A 123 -22.33 -13.76 -5.52
N CYS A 124 -21.40 -13.59 -6.47
CA CYS A 124 -20.10 -13.02 -6.19
C CYS A 124 -20.14 -11.49 -6.42
N GLN A 125 -19.51 -10.73 -5.53
CA GLN A 125 -19.47 -9.26 -5.56
C GLN A 125 -18.04 -8.75 -5.40
N LYS A 126 -17.77 -7.55 -5.91
CA LYS A 126 -16.48 -6.85 -5.81
C LYS A 126 -16.64 -5.40 -6.22
N CYS A 127 -15.58 -4.60 -6.06
CA CYS A 127 -15.53 -3.24 -6.60
C CYS A 127 -15.91 -3.20 -8.10
N THR A 128 -16.80 -2.28 -8.45
CA THR A 128 -17.27 -2.01 -9.82
C THR A 128 -16.58 -0.82 -10.46
N GLY A 129 -15.66 -0.16 -9.74
CA GLY A 129 -15.13 1.15 -10.14
C GLY A 129 -16.22 2.22 -10.21
N CYS A 130 -17.33 2.03 -9.47
CA CYS A 130 -18.52 2.89 -9.54
C CYS A 130 -19.01 3.13 -10.97
N ALA A 131 -18.94 2.11 -11.84
CA ALA A 131 -19.31 2.22 -13.25
C ALA A 131 -20.72 2.79 -13.48
N HIS A 132 -21.65 2.57 -12.55
CA HIS A 132 -23.00 3.13 -12.60
C HIS A 132 -23.00 4.67 -12.50
N LEU A 133 -22.10 5.25 -11.70
CA LEU A 133 -21.91 6.71 -11.63
C LEU A 133 -21.23 7.25 -12.88
N LEU A 134 -20.20 6.56 -13.36
CA LEU A 134 -19.47 6.97 -14.56
C LEU A 134 -20.39 7.02 -15.80
N ASP A 135 -21.25 6.01 -15.94
CA ASP A 135 -22.25 5.96 -17.02
C ASP A 135 -23.37 7.00 -16.83
N ALA A 136 -23.61 7.47 -15.59
CA ALA A 136 -24.51 8.57 -15.26
C ALA A 136 -23.89 9.97 -15.46
N GLY A 137 -22.62 10.04 -15.88
CA GLY A 137 -21.93 11.30 -16.18
C GLY A 137 -21.00 11.82 -15.08
N GLU A 138 -20.89 11.09 -13.96
CA GLU A 138 -19.88 11.40 -12.94
C GLU A 138 -18.48 11.10 -13.45
N LYS A 139 -17.49 11.83 -12.93
CA LYS A 139 -16.09 11.69 -13.38
C LYS A 139 -15.28 10.72 -12.54
N LEU A 140 -15.65 10.54 -11.27
CA LEU A 140 -14.83 9.87 -10.27
C LEU A 140 -15.65 8.83 -9.48
N PRO A 141 -15.05 7.68 -9.13
CA PRO A 141 -15.59 6.78 -8.14
C PRO A 141 -15.62 7.41 -6.75
N ARG A 142 -16.58 7.02 -5.90
CA ARG A 142 -16.76 7.61 -4.55
C ARG A 142 -15.50 7.58 -3.69
N CYS A 143 -14.74 6.48 -3.73
CA CYS A 143 -13.52 6.36 -2.94
C CYS A 143 -12.44 7.39 -3.34
N VAL A 144 -12.42 7.81 -4.60
CA VAL A 144 -11.50 8.83 -5.13
C VAL A 144 -12.03 10.22 -4.80
N GLU A 145 -13.30 10.48 -5.11
CA GLU A 145 -13.97 11.76 -4.84
C GLU A 145 -13.89 12.17 -3.36
N ALA A 146 -14.06 11.21 -2.45
CA ALA A 146 -14.08 11.48 -1.01
C ALA A 146 -12.70 11.45 -0.33
N CYS A 147 -11.61 11.20 -1.06
CA CYS A 147 -10.28 11.08 -0.46
C CYS A 147 -9.78 12.45 0.03
N PRO A 148 -9.65 12.69 1.35
CA PRO A 148 -9.33 14.04 1.85
C PRO A 148 -7.85 14.43 1.65
N THR A 149 -7.00 13.49 1.23
CA THR A 149 -5.56 13.70 1.08
C THR A 149 -5.06 13.52 -0.36
N ASP A 150 -5.97 13.36 -1.33
CA ASP A 150 -5.64 13.10 -2.73
C ASP A 150 -4.68 11.90 -2.91
N ALA A 151 -4.81 10.90 -2.04
CA ALA A 151 -4.03 9.67 -2.09
C ALA A 151 -4.54 8.72 -3.19
N LEU A 152 -5.80 8.87 -3.63
CA LEU A 152 -6.41 8.05 -4.67
C LEU A 152 -6.72 8.90 -5.88
N TRP A 153 -6.44 8.39 -7.08
CA TRP A 153 -6.85 9.01 -8.34
C TRP A 153 -7.46 7.96 -9.27
N PHE A 154 -8.32 8.44 -10.17
CA PHE A 154 -8.94 7.67 -11.23
C PHE A 154 -9.05 8.52 -12.48
N GLY A 155 -8.71 7.95 -13.64
CA GLY A 155 -8.69 8.69 -14.90
C GLY A 155 -8.26 7.81 -16.06
N GLU A 156 -8.11 8.41 -17.23
CA GLU A 156 -7.54 7.70 -18.38
C GLU A 156 -6.06 7.38 -18.13
N GLU A 157 -5.62 6.20 -18.55
CA GLU A 157 -4.23 5.76 -18.43
C GLU A 157 -3.26 6.78 -19.05
N SER A 158 -3.63 7.40 -20.17
CA SER A 158 -2.85 8.43 -20.85
C SER A 158 -2.67 9.72 -20.03
N GLU A 159 -3.62 10.04 -19.15
CA GLU A 159 -3.60 11.26 -18.33
C GLU A 159 -2.78 11.08 -17.04
N LEU A 160 -2.52 9.82 -16.65
CA LEU A 160 -1.85 9.47 -15.39
C LEU A 160 -0.44 8.88 -15.60
N GLN A 161 0.13 8.99 -16.82
CA GLN A 161 1.43 8.41 -17.17
C GLN A 161 2.57 8.86 -16.24
N ASP A 162 2.60 10.13 -15.86
CA ASP A 162 3.63 10.68 -14.97
C ASP A 162 3.62 10.00 -13.59
N PHE A 163 2.44 9.60 -13.12
CA PHE A 163 2.32 8.80 -11.90
C PHE A 163 2.78 7.36 -12.15
N ILE A 164 2.37 6.78 -13.27
CA ILE A 164 2.55 5.35 -13.61
C ILE A 164 4.03 4.99 -13.81
N ILE A 165 4.84 5.84 -14.45
CA ILE A 165 6.25 5.55 -14.81
C ILE A 165 7.12 5.18 -13.60
N GLY A 166 6.78 5.65 -12.40
CA GLY A 166 7.49 5.33 -11.14
C GLY A 166 6.71 4.46 -10.17
N SER A 167 5.62 3.84 -10.63
CA SER A 167 4.72 3.06 -9.79
C SER A 167 5.04 1.56 -9.82
N THR A 168 4.51 0.84 -8.85
CA THR A 168 4.50 -0.61 -8.78
C THR A 168 3.06 -1.11 -8.85
N VAL A 169 2.88 -2.39 -9.15
CA VAL A 169 1.58 -3.06 -9.10
C VAL A 169 1.65 -4.23 -8.14
N ARG A 170 0.51 -4.60 -7.56
CA ARG A 170 0.44 -5.78 -6.68
C ARG A 170 0.58 -7.05 -7.50
N LYS A 171 1.30 -8.05 -6.96
CA LYS A 171 1.45 -9.41 -7.50
C LYS A 171 1.73 -9.44 -9.02
N SER A 172 2.72 -8.67 -9.46
CA SER A 172 3.09 -8.52 -10.87
C SER A 172 3.48 -9.86 -11.52
N GLU A 173 4.02 -10.79 -10.72
CA GLU A 173 4.38 -12.16 -11.11
C GLU A 173 3.19 -12.99 -11.63
N THR A 174 1.95 -12.59 -11.33
CA THR A 174 0.74 -13.30 -11.82
C THR A 174 0.47 -13.09 -13.31
N GLY A 175 1.11 -12.11 -13.95
CA GLY A 175 0.93 -11.81 -15.36
C GLY A 175 -0.47 -11.32 -15.74
N THR A 176 -1.32 -10.97 -14.77
CA THR A 176 -2.70 -10.47 -15.00
C THR A 176 -2.74 -9.03 -15.50
N GLY A 177 -1.66 -8.26 -15.31
CA GLY A 177 -1.56 -6.85 -15.70
C GLY A 177 -2.53 -5.94 -14.93
N PRO A 178 -2.35 -5.75 -13.61
CA PRO A 178 -3.17 -4.82 -12.82
C PRO A 178 -3.26 -3.41 -13.41
N LYS A 179 -4.41 -2.76 -13.21
CA LYS A 179 -4.66 -1.36 -13.58
C LYS A 179 -4.85 -0.46 -12.34
N VAL A 180 -4.26 -0.89 -11.22
CA VAL A 180 -4.12 -0.10 -10.00
C VAL A 180 -2.64 0.02 -9.70
N PHE A 181 -2.15 1.26 -9.68
CA PHE A 181 -0.73 1.59 -9.59
C PHE A 181 -0.42 2.24 -8.25
N TYR A 182 0.63 1.78 -7.58
CA TYR A 182 1.01 2.22 -6.24
C TYR A 182 2.35 2.93 -6.28
N ARG A 183 2.45 4.10 -5.66
CA ARG A 183 3.70 4.85 -5.53
C ARG A 183 4.00 5.14 -4.07
N ASN A 184 5.28 5.38 -3.79
CA ASN A 184 5.78 5.78 -2.47
C ASN A 184 5.44 4.76 -1.36
N ILE A 185 5.43 3.46 -1.69
CA ILE A 185 5.40 2.40 -0.67
C ILE A 185 6.74 2.46 0.07
N PRO A 186 6.77 2.75 1.38
CA PRO A 186 8.02 2.86 2.12
C PRO A 186 8.79 1.55 2.12
N GLY A 187 10.12 1.63 1.98
CA GLY A 187 11.00 0.48 2.24
C GLY A 187 11.15 0.22 3.75
N LYS A 188 12.07 -0.68 4.09
CA LYS A 188 12.44 -0.90 5.50
C LYS A 188 13.29 0.25 6.04
N PHE A 189 13.46 0.32 7.35
CA PHE A 189 14.38 1.27 7.96
C PHE A 189 15.29 0.63 9.01
N ILE A 190 16.41 1.29 9.28
CA ILE A 190 17.20 1.13 10.49
C ILE A 190 17.19 2.47 11.23
N ALA A 191 16.84 2.46 12.51
CA ALA A 191 16.76 3.66 13.34
C ALA A 191 17.32 3.41 14.74
N GLY A 192 17.65 4.48 15.44
CA GLY A 192 18.14 4.45 16.82
C GLY A 192 18.40 5.86 17.34
N THR A 193 18.85 5.95 18.58
CA THR A 193 19.20 7.21 19.25
C THR A 193 20.64 7.12 19.74
N ILE A 194 21.45 8.14 19.51
CA ILE A 194 22.87 8.17 19.89
C ILE A 194 23.06 9.21 21.00
N PHE A 195 23.74 8.82 22.08
CA PHE A 195 23.92 9.68 23.25
C PHE A 195 25.27 9.46 23.94
N ASP A 196 25.69 10.46 24.71
CA ASP A 196 26.82 10.42 25.64
C ASP A 196 26.30 10.03 27.04
N PRO A 197 26.73 8.88 27.59
CA PRO A 197 26.27 8.44 28.91
C PRO A 197 26.85 9.25 30.07
N ASP A 198 28.00 9.91 29.90
CA ASP A 198 28.68 10.69 30.93
C ASP A 198 28.08 12.10 31.04
N GLU A 199 27.83 12.75 29.89
CA GLU A 199 27.15 14.06 29.84
C GLU A 199 25.63 13.93 30.01
N GLN A 200 25.08 12.72 29.84
CA GLN A 200 23.64 12.45 29.82
C GLN A 200 22.89 13.23 28.72
N GLU A 201 23.56 13.48 27.60
CA GLU A 201 23.07 14.28 26.49
C GLU A 201 23.07 13.51 25.18
N VAL A 202 22.16 13.87 24.27
CA VAL A 202 22.11 13.29 22.93
C VAL A 202 23.26 13.82 22.07
N ILE A 203 23.74 13.00 21.13
CA ILE A 203 24.80 13.41 20.21
C ILE A 203 24.14 13.83 18.89
N ILE A 204 24.10 15.13 18.66
CA ILE A 204 23.58 15.76 17.44
C ILE A 204 24.66 15.75 16.36
N GLY A 205 24.29 15.46 15.11
CA GLY A 205 25.21 15.47 13.97
C GLY A 205 26.17 14.26 13.91
N ALA A 206 25.95 13.20 14.68
CA ALA A 206 26.68 11.95 14.52
C ALA A 206 26.38 11.35 13.15
N THR A 207 27.41 10.90 12.45
CA THR A 207 27.27 10.27 11.14
C THR A 207 26.97 8.79 11.29
N VAL A 208 25.88 8.33 10.66
CA VAL A 208 25.47 6.93 10.66
C VAL A 208 25.46 6.41 9.23
N ARG A 209 26.25 5.37 8.97
CA ARG A 209 26.35 4.72 7.66
C ARG A 209 25.84 3.30 7.72
N ALA A 210 24.91 2.94 6.84
CA ALA A 210 24.54 1.54 6.60
C ALA A 210 25.10 1.08 5.26
N THR A 211 25.56 -0.17 5.18
CA THR A 211 26.10 -0.76 3.95
C THR A 211 25.51 -2.14 3.69
N ASN A 212 25.16 -2.41 2.43
CA ASN A 212 24.67 -3.72 1.96
C ASN A 212 25.06 -3.89 0.49
N GLY A 213 25.75 -4.98 0.15
CA GLY A 213 26.03 -5.35 -1.25
C GLY A 213 26.73 -4.26 -2.06
N GLY A 214 27.64 -3.49 -1.45
CA GLY A 214 28.37 -2.38 -2.09
C GLY A 214 27.61 -1.05 -2.17
N LYS A 215 26.34 -1.00 -1.72
CA LYS A 215 25.60 0.26 -1.53
C LYS A 215 25.82 0.82 -0.14
N MET A 216 25.82 2.14 -0.03
CA MET A 216 25.95 2.88 1.22
C MET A 216 24.81 3.89 1.34
N TRP A 217 24.27 4.02 2.55
CA TRP A 217 23.37 5.07 2.97
C TRP A 217 24.01 5.82 4.12
N GLU A 218 23.93 7.14 4.13
CA GLU A 218 24.49 7.99 5.17
C GLU A 218 23.43 8.98 5.63
N VAL A 219 23.31 9.14 6.95
CA VAL A 219 22.46 10.15 7.60
C VAL A 219 23.20 10.75 8.78
N LEU A 220 22.75 11.93 9.21
CA LEU A 220 23.17 12.54 10.46
C LEU A 220 22.08 12.36 11.52
N THR A 221 22.47 12.28 12.79
CA THR A 221 21.50 12.39 13.88
C THR A 221 20.90 13.79 13.93
N ASP A 222 19.61 13.85 14.25
CA ASP A 222 18.89 15.10 14.44
C ASP A 222 19.08 15.69 15.85
N ASP A 223 18.29 16.72 16.19
CA ASP A 223 18.35 17.43 17.47
C ASP A 223 17.94 16.56 18.68
N PHE A 224 17.36 15.37 18.46
CA PHE A 224 17.06 14.39 19.49
C PHE A 224 18.10 13.26 19.54
N GLY A 225 19.20 13.37 18.79
CA GLY A 225 20.17 12.28 18.62
C GLY A 225 19.62 11.11 17.80
N ASP A 226 18.47 11.26 17.16
CA ASP A 226 17.83 10.20 16.40
C ASP A 226 18.40 10.12 14.99
N PHE A 227 18.58 8.90 14.49
CA PHE A 227 18.81 8.66 13.07
C PHE A 227 17.76 7.72 12.50
N TRP A 228 17.48 7.90 11.20
CA TRP A 228 16.56 7.06 10.44
C TRP A 228 17.10 6.84 9.03
N ILE A 229 17.66 5.67 8.76
CA ILE A 229 18.02 5.23 7.42
C ILE A 229 16.80 4.53 6.83
N LYS A 230 16.09 5.21 5.91
CA LYS A 230 14.79 4.79 5.37
C LYS A 230 14.92 4.19 3.97
N ASP A 231 13.82 3.61 3.49
CA ASP A 231 13.66 3.09 2.13
C ASP A 231 14.71 2.03 1.74
N LEU A 232 15.08 1.21 2.73
CA LEU A 232 15.99 0.08 2.56
C LEU A 232 15.26 -1.10 1.93
N ALA A 233 15.96 -1.81 1.05
CA ALA A 233 15.56 -3.14 0.63
C ALA A 233 15.72 -4.12 1.80
N GLN A 234 15.01 -5.26 1.74
CA GLN A 234 15.28 -6.33 2.70
C GLN A 234 16.67 -6.91 2.48
N GLY A 235 17.41 -7.13 3.55
CA GLY A 235 18.77 -7.65 3.47
C GLY A 235 19.53 -7.55 4.78
N ILE A 236 20.82 -7.88 4.72
CA ILE A 236 21.74 -7.84 5.85
C ILE A 236 22.65 -6.61 5.72
N TYR A 237 22.66 -5.75 6.73
CA TYR A 237 23.37 -4.47 6.70
C TYR A 237 24.46 -4.41 7.76
N ASP A 238 25.58 -3.79 7.42
CA ASP A 238 26.56 -3.33 8.42
C ASP A 238 26.34 -1.84 8.68
N VAL A 239 26.22 -1.46 9.95
CA VAL A 239 26.01 -0.08 10.40
C VAL A 239 27.23 0.43 11.15
N VAL A 240 27.73 1.60 10.79
CA VAL A 240 28.84 2.29 11.46
C VAL A 240 28.39 3.67 11.91
N ILE A 241 28.74 4.03 13.14
CA ILE A 241 28.41 5.30 13.77
C ILE A 241 29.72 6.00 14.15
N GLU A 242 29.82 7.27 13.76
CA GLU A 242 30.97 8.12 14.04
C GLU A 242 30.50 9.49 14.55
N ALA A 243 31.18 10.01 15.57
CA ALA A 243 30.98 11.36 16.08
C ALA A 243 32.34 11.93 16.49
N GLU A 244 32.52 13.24 16.30
CA GLU A 244 33.76 13.92 16.68
C GLU A 244 34.01 13.80 18.19
N GLY A 245 35.23 13.42 18.58
CA GLY A 245 35.57 13.18 19.99
C GLY A 245 35.18 11.80 20.53
N TYR A 246 34.47 10.95 19.78
CA TYR A 246 34.02 9.62 20.22
C TYR A 246 34.65 8.47 19.44
N GLU A 247 34.82 7.33 20.09
CA GLU A 247 35.14 6.06 19.43
C GLU A 247 34.00 5.66 18.49
N TYR A 248 34.34 5.07 17.33
CA TYR A 248 33.32 4.61 16.40
C TYR A 248 32.61 3.37 16.94
N LYS A 249 31.34 3.18 16.57
CA LYS A 249 30.54 2.01 16.95
C LYS A 249 30.03 1.28 15.72
N THR A 250 30.05 -0.04 15.77
CA THR A 250 29.66 -0.88 14.62
C THR A 250 28.62 -1.91 15.03
N PHE A 251 27.58 -2.06 14.22
CA PHE A 251 26.64 -3.18 14.26
C PHE A 251 26.83 -4.00 12.98
N LYS A 252 27.30 -5.24 13.13
CA LYS A 252 27.52 -6.15 11.99
C LYS A 252 26.31 -7.02 11.74
N ALA A 253 26.05 -7.31 10.48
CA ALA A 253 25.00 -8.23 10.04
C ALA A 253 23.60 -7.94 10.62
N VAL A 254 23.19 -6.68 10.64
CA VAL A 254 21.84 -6.24 11.01
C VAL A 254 20.84 -6.81 10.00
N ASP A 255 19.97 -7.69 10.45
CA ASP A 255 18.97 -8.35 9.62
C ASP A 255 17.71 -7.50 9.45
N VAL A 256 17.59 -6.89 8.27
CA VAL A 256 16.50 -5.99 7.88
C VAL A 256 15.43 -6.73 7.07
N ARG A 257 15.03 -7.92 7.51
CA ARG A 257 13.78 -8.57 7.03
C ARG A 257 12.55 -7.76 7.42
N THR A 258 12.59 -7.15 8.60
CA THR A 258 11.67 -6.12 9.09
C THR A 258 12.47 -4.87 9.43
N SER A 259 11.82 -3.72 9.59
CA SER A 259 12.52 -2.51 10.02
C SER A 259 13.08 -2.69 11.43
N VAL A 260 14.29 -2.16 11.65
CA VAL A 260 15.09 -2.41 12.85
C VAL A 260 15.21 -1.14 13.68
N ASN A 261 14.91 -1.26 14.96
CA ASN A 261 15.26 -0.29 15.98
C ASN A 261 16.51 -0.81 16.72
N LEU A 262 17.63 -0.10 16.61
CA LEU A 262 18.87 -0.41 17.32
C LEU A 262 18.87 0.07 18.78
N GLY A 263 17.81 0.77 19.20
CA GLY A 263 17.64 1.29 20.56
C GLY A 263 18.52 2.51 20.83
N ASP A 264 18.80 2.71 22.12
CA ASP A 264 19.68 3.78 22.60
C ASP A 264 21.14 3.31 22.56
N ILE A 265 21.98 4.12 21.93
CA ILE A 265 23.34 3.78 21.57
C ILE A 265 24.30 4.72 22.31
N ALA A 266 24.79 4.26 23.46
CA ALA A 266 25.83 4.98 24.19
C ALA A 266 27.16 5.01 23.40
N MET A 267 27.76 6.19 23.28
CA MET A 267 29.08 6.42 22.69
C MET A 267 30.15 6.57 23.79
N THR A 268 31.40 6.23 23.48
CA THR A 268 32.53 6.35 24.41
C THR A 268 33.47 7.44 23.89
N LYS A 269 33.84 8.41 24.73
CA LYS A 269 34.82 9.46 24.36
C LYS A 269 36.19 8.82 24.09
N LYS A 270 36.90 9.31 23.08
CA LYS A 270 38.30 8.91 22.85
C LYS A 270 39.14 9.34 24.04
N LYS A 271 40.06 8.48 24.49
CA LYS A 271 41.07 8.88 25.47
C LYS A 271 42.17 9.68 24.75
N ASP A 272 42.51 10.83 25.32
CA ASP A 272 43.67 11.62 24.92
C ASP A 272 44.99 10.83 25.06
#